data_AF-A0A959Y6D9-F1
#
_entry.id   AF-A0A959Y6D9-F1
#
_cell.length_a   1.000
_cell.length_b   1.000
_cell.length_c   1.000
_cell.angle_alpha   90.00
_cell.angle_beta   90.00
_cell.angle_gamma   90.00
#
_symmetry.space_group_name_H-M   'P 1'
#
loop_
_entity.id
_entity.type
_entity.pdbx_description
1 polymer ?
#
loop_
_entity_poly.entity_id
_entity_poly.type
_entity_poly.pdbx_seq_one_letter_code
_entity_poly.pdbx_strand_id
1 'polypeptide(L)'
;KERTGGGSGKEHLWDVENFAVSYAYSDREFHDINTAYENERSYRGSITYNHAPKPKLVKPFENIGFISNSSWLKLIKEFNFYLGLKQLNLRTSVDRTYLERLIRPNPDIETLPQRPTYNKTFNWNSQYGFRYEITKSLKLDFNANNNAVIGETPGIVNPKYRDTYEAWKDSVLTSIRNWGEVTGYNHTINLTYQLPLDKFPLTDWITANTTYTAGYQWDRAPFQQDSLGATIQNSQNIALNGQLNFVNLYNKSKYLKKINDKGRGRGGSRGRTSRTSSRGQTEQADKKDEDKEKGKVDVLEGLARLIMTIRNGTFTYSQNSGILLPGYGEATNAFGMSPNFVAPGLGFVLGQQNHNLSG
;
A
#
# COMPACT_ATOMS: atom_id res chain seq x y z
N LYS A 1 -13.55 18.27 11.80
CA LYS A 1 -15.02 18.40 11.77
C LYS A 1 -15.58 17.05 11.38
N GLU A 2 -16.46 16.45 12.18
CA GLU A 2 -17.00 15.13 11.85
C GLU A 2 -18.10 15.23 10.79
N ARG A 3 -18.19 14.23 9.93
CA ARG A 3 -19.30 14.08 8.99
C ARG A 3 -20.53 13.66 9.79
N THR A 4 -21.42 14.59 10.09
CA THR A 4 -22.71 14.29 10.72
C THR A 4 -23.55 13.44 9.77
N GLY A 5 -23.86 12.20 10.15
CA GLY A 5 -24.45 11.14 9.31
C GLY A 5 -25.88 11.35 8.80
N GLY A 6 -26.31 12.58 8.55
CA GLY A 6 -27.69 12.90 8.13
C GLY A 6 -27.85 13.59 6.76
N GLY A 7 -26.76 13.95 6.07
CA GLY A 7 -26.85 14.67 4.80
C GLY A 7 -26.67 13.75 3.59
N SER A 8 -27.67 13.66 2.71
CA SER A 8 -27.58 12.99 1.40
C SER A 8 -26.69 13.75 0.39
N GLY A 9 -25.68 14.48 0.87
CA GLY A 9 -24.73 15.20 0.03
C GLY A 9 -23.74 14.21 -0.59
N LYS A 10 -23.47 14.36 -1.89
CA LYS A 10 -22.40 13.61 -2.55
C LYS A 10 -21.08 14.05 -1.92
N GLU A 11 -20.25 13.09 -1.53
CA GLU A 11 -18.92 13.38 -0.99
C GLU A 11 -18.05 14.02 -2.09
N HIS A 12 -17.49 15.19 -1.79
CA HIS A 12 -16.59 15.89 -2.70
C HIS A 12 -15.15 15.84 -2.20
N LEU A 13 -14.21 16.06 -3.14
CA LEU A 13 -12.78 16.09 -2.85
C LEU A 13 -12.42 17.21 -1.86
N TRP A 14 -13.10 18.35 -1.93
CA TRP A 14 -12.84 19.54 -1.13
C TRP A 14 -13.64 19.63 0.17
N ASP A 15 -14.34 18.55 0.56
CA ASP A 15 -15.10 18.53 1.82
C ASP A 15 -14.16 18.72 3.02
N VAL A 16 -14.51 19.67 3.89
CA VAL A 16 -13.72 20.02 5.09
C VAL A 16 -13.68 18.85 6.09
N GLU A 17 -14.65 17.95 6.03
CA GLU A 17 -14.70 16.71 6.79
C GLU A 17 -13.56 15.75 6.44
N ASN A 18 -12.94 15.90 5.26
CA ASN A 18 -11.75 15.14 4.89
C ASN A 18 -10.49 15.64 5.61
N PHE A 19 -10.52 16.82 6.26
CA PHE A 19 -9.39 17.42 6.95
C PHE A 19 -9.45 17.26 8.47
N ALA A 20 -8.31 16.93 9.07
CA ALA A 20 -8.06 16.91 10.49
C ALA A 20 -6.80 17.72 10.81
N VAL A 21 -6.87 18.55 11.85
CA VAL A 21 -5.77 19.41 12.29
C VAL A 21 -5.45 19.10 13.75
N SER A 22 -4.17 18.99 14.08
CA SER A 22 -3.67 18.81 15.45
C SER A 22 -2.60 19.85 15.76
N TYR A 23 -2.62 20.39 16.97
CA TYR A 23 -1.59 21.30 17.47
C TYR A 23 -1.27 20.98 18.93
N ALA A 24 0.01 21.00 19.28
CA ALA A 24 0.49 20.84 20.64
C ALA A 24 1.66 21.80 20.90
N TYR A 25 1.67 22.34 22.12
CA TYR A 25 2.71 23.23 22.63
C TYR A 25 3.17 22.72 24.00
N SER A 26 4.48 22.73 24.22
CA SER A 26 5.09 22.43 25.51
C SER A 26 6.18 23.46 25.80
N ASP A 27 6.22 23.93 27.05
CA ASP A 27 7.24 24.84 27.56
C ASP A 27 7.84 24.24 28.82
N ARG A 28 9.18 24.21 28.89
CA ARG A 28 9.93 23.68 30.02
C ARG A 28 11.01 24.66 30.38
N GLU A 29 10.96 25.16 31.60
CA GLU A 29 12.00 26.00 32.19
C GLU A 29 12.80 25.17 33.19
N PHE A 30 14.12 25.34 33.19
CA PHE A 30 15.03 24.69 34.11
C PHE A 30 16.10 25.67 34.58
N HIS A 31 16.48 25.56 35.86
CA HIS A 31 17.56 26.33 36.46
C HIS A 31 18.26 25.48 37.52
N ASP A 32 19.58 25.61 37.64
CA ASP A 32 20.34 24.96 38.71
C ASP A 32 21.53 25.83 39.15
N ILE A 33 22.43 25.28 39.96
CA ILE A 33 23.58 26.03 40.45
C ILE A 33 24.56 26.47 39.34
N ASN A 34 24.62 25.71 38.25
CA ASN A 34 25.51 25.96 37.11
C ASN A 34 24.77 26.63 35.93
N THR A 35 23.45 26.58 35.90
CA THR A 35 22.59 26.96 34.78
C THR A 35 21.73 28.15 35.19
N ALA A 36 21.95 29.29 34.55
CA ALA A 36 21.21 30.53 34.83
C ALA A 36 19.75 30.36 34.42
N TYR A 37 19.55 29.88 33.19
CA TYR A 37 18.25 29.43 32.68
C TYR A 37 18.46 28.46 31.52
N GLU A 38 17.51 27.54 31.37
CA GLU A 38 17.34 26.67 30.23
C GLU A 38 15.85 26.63 29.88
N ASN A 39 15.50 27.16 28.71
CA ASN A 39 14.12 27.23 28.24
C ASN A 39 13.98 26.35 27.00
N GLU A 40 13.12 25.35 27.06
CA GLU A 40 12.80 24.45 25.97
C GLU A 40 11.34 24.64 25.54
N ARG A 41 11.13 25.05 24.30
CA ARG A 41 9.81 25.21 23.71
C ARG A 41 9.65 24.21 22.57
N SER A 42 8.62 23.38 22.65
CA SER A 42 8.28 22.41 21.61
C SER A 42 6.93 22.76 20.98
N TYR A 43 6.89 22.78 19.66
CA TYR A 43 5.71 23.03 18.85
C TYR A 43 5.51 21.84 17.90
N ARG A 44 4.35 21.20 17.98
CA ARG A 44 3.95 20.12 17.07
C ARG A 44 2.66 20.50 16.38
N GLY A 45 2.67 20.52 15.05
CA GLY A 45 1.49 20.74 14.22
C GLY A 45 1.33 19.61 13.22
N SER A 46 0.11 19.19 12.94
CA SER A 46 -0.14 18.33 11.77
C SER A 46 -1.48 18.62 11.12
N ILE A 47 -1.50 18.46 9.81
CA ILE A 47 -2.69 18.53 8.96
C ILE A 47 -2.77 17.19 8.24
N THR A 48 -3.91 16.51 8.39
CA THR A 48 -4.21 15.26 7.70
C THR A 48 -5.41 15.47 6.80
N TYR A 49 -5.31 15.02 5.57
CA TYR A 49 -6.37 14.95 4.59
C TYR A 49 -6.58 13.49 4.20
N ASN A 50 -7.78 12.96 4.42
CA ASN A 50 -8.15 11.60 4.06
C ASN A 50 -9.46 11.63 3.30
N HIS A 51 -9.44 11.16 2.06
CA HIS A 51 -10.62 11.08 1.21
C HIS A 51 -10.73 9.69 0.58
N ALA A 52 -11.88 9.04 0.77
CA ALA A 52 -12.13 7.68 0.28
C ALA A 52 -13.44 7.63 -0.52
N PRO A 53 -13.46 8.21 -1.74
CA PRO A 53 -14.66 8.26 -2.55
C PRO A 53 -15.02 6.87 -3.06
N LYS A 54 -16.27 6.72 -3.49
CA LYS A 54 -16.76 5.48 -4.14
C LYS A 54 -16.74 5.68 -5.65
N PRO A 55 -15.65 5.33 -6.36
CA PRO A 55 -15.55 5.54 -7.80
C PRO A 55 -16.58 4.67 -8.53
N LYS A 56 -17.12 5.21 -9.63
CA LYS A 56 -18.12 4.50 -10.43
C LYS A 56 -17.44 3.45 -11.29
N LEU A 57 -17.97 2.24 -11.26
CA LEU A 57 -17.57 1.14 -12.15
C LEU A 57 -18.26 1.31 -13.50
N VAL A 58 -17.48 1.41 -14.57
CA VAL A 58 -17.98 1.44 -15.94
C VAL A 58 -17.67 0.10 -16.62
N LYS A 59 -18.68 -0.48 -17.27
CA LYS A 59 -18.58 -1.72 -18.04
C LYS A 59 -19.05 -1.46 -19.47
N PRO A 60 -18.16 -1.01 -20.37
CA PRO A 60 -18.56 -0.50 -21.68
C PRO A 60 -19.17 -1.56 -22.62
N PHE A 61 -18.79 -2.83 -22.46
CA PHE A 61 -19.17 -3.92 -23.38
C PHE A 61 -20.25 -4.87 -22.84
N GLU A 62 -20.83 -4.59 -21.66
CA GLU A 62 -21.79 -5.49 -21.01
C GLU A 62 -23.10 -5.63 -21.81
N ASN A 63 -23.54 -4.56 -22.49
CA ASN A 63 -24.82 -4.47 -23.19
C ASN A 63 -24.76 -4.81 -24.69
N ILE A 64 -23.63 -5.30 -25.20
CA ILE A 64 -23.46 -5.58 -26.63
C ILE A 64 -23.88 -7.04 -26.93
N GLY A 65 -24.99 -7.20 -27.65
CA GLY A 65 -25.65 -8.50 -27.88
C GLY A 65 -24.74 -9.59 -28.49
N PHE A 66 -23.89 -9.24 -29.47
CA PHE A 66 -22.99 -10.21 -30.12
C PHE A 66 -21.82 -10.66 -29.24
N ILE A 67 -21.38 -9.81 -28.29
CA ILE A 67 -20.33 -10.12 -27.31
C ILE A 67 -20.91 -10.96 -26.16
N SER A 68 -22.20 -10.77 -25.86
CA SER A 68 -22.87 -11.37 -24.71
C SER A 68 -23.04 -12.90 -24.77
N ASN A 69 -23.08 -13.48 -25.98
CA ASN A 69 -23.45 -14.89 -26.23
C ASN A 69 -22.28 -15.86 -26.33
N SER A 70 -21.03 -15.38 -26.47
CA SER A 70 -19.86 -16.27 -26.61
C SER A 70 -19.14 -16.50 -25.30
N SER A 71 -18.90 -17.77 -24.96
CA SER A 71 -18.12 -18.15 -23.76
C SER A 71 -16.63 -17.76 -23.86
N TRP A 72 -16.12 -17.48 -25.05
CA TRP A 72 -14.75 -17.02 -25.29
C TRP A 72 -14.60 -15.48 -25.21
N LEU A 73 -15.69 -14.73 -25.38
CA LEU A 73 -15.68 -13.26 -25.31
C LEU A 73 -15.98 -12.73 -23.91
N LYS A 74 -16.02 -13.59 -22.88
CA LYS A 74 -16.26 -13.22 -21.48
C LYS A 74 -15.27 -12.16 -20.97
N LEU A 75 -14.00 -12.22 -21.40
CA LEU A 75 -12.99 -11.22 -21.02
C LEU A 75 -13.37 -9.81 -21.47
N ILE A 76 -13.81 -9.67 -22.73
CA ILE A 76 -14.21 -8.38 -23.31
C ILE A 76 -15.54 -7.93 -22.71
N LYS A 77 -16.51 -8.84 -22.59
CA LYS A 77 -17.83 -8.57 -21.96
C LYS A 77 -17.70 -8.02 -20.54
N GLU A 78 -16.81 -8.63 -19.76
CA GLU A 78 -16.62 -8.30 -18.33
C GLU A 78 -15.50 -7.27 -18.11
N PHE A 79 -14.96 -6.69 -19.19
CA PHE A 79 -14.03 -5.58 -19.07
C PHE A 79 -14.69 -4.45 -18.28
N ASN A 80 -13.96 -3.95 -17.31
CA ASN A 80 -14.45 -2.98 -16.37
C ASN A 80 -13.31 -2.07 -15.96
N PHE A 81 -13.63 -0.81 -15.70
CA PHE A 81 -12.69 0.14 -15.13
C PHE A 81 -13.42 1.06 -14.16
N TYR A 82 -12.70 1.55 -13.15
CA TYR A 82 -13.24 2.56 -12.24
C TYR A 82 -12.82 3.95 -12.71
N LEU A 83 -13.75 4.90 -12.67
CA LEU A 83 -13.47 6.30 -12.90
C LEU A 83 -13.16 7.00 -11.57
N GLY A 84 -11.87 7.15 -11.26
CA GLY A 84 -11.37 7.90 -10.12
C GLY A 84 -10.62 7.07 -9.08
N LEU A 85 -9.90 7.77 -8.20
CA LEU A 85 -9.18 7.16 -7.08
C LEU A 85 -10.17 6.54 -6.09
N LYS A 86 -9.74 5.46 -5.41
CA LYS A 86 -10.50 4.84 -4.32
C LYS A 86 -10.16 5.45 -2.96
N GLN A 87 -8.92 5.92 -2.83
CA GLN A 87 -8.44 6.55 -1.61
C GLN A 87 -7.33 7.54 -1.96
N LEU A 88 -7.32 8.67 -1.25
CA LEU A 88 -6.29 9.67 -1.27
C LEU A 88 -6.01 10.07 0.18
N ASN A 89 -4.76 9.92 0.61
CA ASN A 89 -4.29 10.28 1.94
C ASN A 89 -3.13 11.26 1.78
N LEU A 90 -3.14 12.32 2.58
CA LEU A 90 -2.05 13.28 2.69
C LEU A 90 -1.95 13.64 4.17
N ARG A 91 -0.77 13.60 4.74
CA ARG A 91 -0.50 14.06 6.10
C ARG A 91 0.77 14.88 6.05
N THR A 92 0.73 16.07 6.61
CA THR A 92 1.90 16.92 6.74
C THR A 92 2.02 17.34 8.19
N SER A 93 3.19 17.15 8.79
CA SER A 93 3.44 17.46 10.20
C SER A 93 4.75 18.19 10.39
N VAL A 94 4.74 19.14 11.30
CA VAL A 94 5.87 19.97 11.66
C VAL A 94 6.16 19.76 13.13
N ASP A 95 7.42 19.51 13.44
CA ASP A 95 7.93 19.28 14.79
C ASP A 95 9.12 20.22 15.01
N ARG A 96 8.91 21.25 15.82
CA ARG A 96 9.94 22.24 16.16
C ARG A 96 10.27 22.19 17.64
N THR A 97 11.55 22.09 17.97
CA THR A 97 12.05 22.29 19.34
C THR A 97 13.07 23.43 19.33
N TYR A 98 12.88 24.38 20.25
CA TYR A 98 13.78 25.50 20.48
C TYR A 98 14.28 25.43 21.92
N LEU A 99 15.57 25.17 22.09
CA LEU A 99 16.24 25.16 23.39
C LEU A 99 17.20 26.34 23.46
N GLU A 100 17.03 27.16 24.49
CA GLU A 100 17.91 28.28 24.82
C GLU A 100 18.50 28.06 26.21
N ARG A 101 19.82 28.04 26.32
CA ARG A 101 20.52 27.77 27.58
C ARG A 101 21.63 28.76 27.86
N LEU A 102 21.61 29.35 29.04
CA LEU A 102 22.69 30.18 29.58
C LEU A 102 23.27 29.53 30.84
N ILE A 103 24.58 29.25 30.81
CA ILE A 103 25.36 28.77 31.97
C ILE A 103 25.69 29.98 32.85
N ARG A 104 25.74 29.83 34.18
CA ARG A 104 26.11 30.91 35.13
C ARG A 104 27.61 31.26 35.04
N PRO A 105 28.00 32.51 35.32
CA PRO A 105 29.39 32.93 35.24
C PRO A 105 30.19 32.34 36.39
N ASN A 106 31.44 31.98 36.11
CA ASN A 106 32.39 31.73 37.18
C ASN A 106 32.75 33.10 37.79
N PRO A 107 32.53 33.32 39.09
CA PRO A 107 32.84 34.60 39.74
C PRO A 107 34.30 35.07 39.54
N ASP A 108 35.24 34.17 39.27
CA ASP A 108 36.67 34.49 39.12
C ASP A 108 37.08 34.96 37.70
N ILE A 109 36.16 34.95 36.72
CA ILE A 109 36.45 35.30 35.31
C ILE A 109 35.48 36.39 34.83
N GLU A 110 35.81 37.66 35.11
CA GLU A 110 34.99 38.82 34.70
C GLU A 110 35.17 39.24 33.23
N THR A 111 36.12 38.64 32.50
CA THR A 111 36.56 39.17 31.19
C THR A 111 35.78 38.68 29.97
N LEU A 112 34.83 37.74 30.12
CA LEU A 112 34.03 37.21 29.00
C LEU A 112 32.52 37.31 29.28
N PRO A 113 31.76 38.12 28.53
CA PRO A 113 30.31 38.16 28.66
C PRO A 113 29.72 36.83 28.19
N GLN A 114 28.94 36.19 29.05
CA GLN A 114 28.31 34.92 28.74
C GLN A 114 27.25 35.09 27.66
N ARG A 115 27.25 34.17 26.69
CA ARG A 115 26.28 34.15 25.61
C ARG A 115 25.41 32.90 25.74
N PRO A 116 24.08 33.03 25.59
CA PRO A 116 23.21 31.86 25.54
C PRO A 116 23.57 30.99 24.32
N THR A 117 23.47 29.70 24.53
CA THR A 117 23.57 28.67 23.49
C THR A 117 22.17 28.31 23.01
N TYR A 118 22.03 28.08 21.71
CA TYR A 118 20.76 27.73 21.08
C TYR A 118 20.89 26.37 20.42
N ASN A 119 19.98 25.45 20.74
CA ASN A 119 19.83 24.20 20.02
C ASN A 119 18.41 24.18 19.43
N LYS A 120 18.32 24.07 18.11
CA LYS A 120 17.06 24.16 17.40
C LYS A 120 16.89 23.00 16.44
N THR A 121 15.69 22.46 16.42
CA THR A 121 15.26 21.47 15.44
C THR A 121 13.95 21.93 14.84
N PHE A 122 13.80 21.80 13.53
CA PHE A 122 12.61 22.23 12.83
C PHE A 122 12.32 21.24 11.70
N ASN A 123 11.75 20.11 12.07
CA ASN A 123 11.48 19.01 11.16
C ASN A 123 10.12 19.18 10.49
N TRP A 124 10.05 18.79 9.22
CA TRP A 124 8.83 18.76 8.43
C TRP A 124 8.70 17.39 7.76
N ASN A 125 7.68 16.63 8.14
CA ASN A 125 7.36 15.33 7.55
C ASN A 125 6.10 15.46 6.71
N SER A 126 6.15 14.95 5.48
CA SER A 126 4.99 14.87 4.58
C SER A 126 4.82 13.45 4.07
N GLN A 127 3.67 12.85 4.36
CA GLN A 127 3.25 11.53 3.93
C GLN A 127 2.10 11.68 2.94
N TYR A 128 2.14 10.97 1.84
CA TYR A 128 1.04 10.99 0.89
C TYR A 128 0.93 9.66 0.19
N GLY A 129 -0.30 9.31 -0.19
CA GLY A 129 -0.55 8.06 -0.85
C GLY A 129 -1.91 8.05 -1.50
N PHE A 130 -2.04 7.23 -2.53
CA PHE A 130 -3.29 7.01 -3.20
C PHE A 130 -3.47 5.54 -3.53
N ARG A 131 -4.73 5.11 -3.53
CA ARG A 131 -5.14 3.81 -4.05
C ARG A 131 -6.01 4.04 -5.26
N TYR A 132 -5.63 3.43 -6.37
CA TYR A 132 -6.40 3.41 -7.60
C TYR A 132 -6.70 1.98 -8.02
N GLU A 133 -7.97 1.58 -7.92
CA GLU A 133 -8.43 0.33 -8.50
C GLU A 133 -8.74 0.60 -9.98
N ILE A 134 -7.77 0.42 -10.88
CA ILE A 134 -7.95 0.68 -12.32
C ILE A 134 -9.07 -0.21 -12.87
N THR A 135 -9.06 -1.48 -12.49
CA THR A 135 -10.12 -2.47 -12.77
C THR A 135 -10.38 -3.30 -11.52
N LYS A 136 -11.38 -4.20 -11.55
CA LYS A 136 -11.58 -5.18 -10.47
C LYS A 136 -10.36 -6.08 -10.23
N SER A 137 -9.58 -6.34 -11.27
CA SER A 137 -8.40 -7.21 -11.22
C SER A 137 -7.08 -6.46 -11.13
N LEU A 138 -7.05 -5.16 -11.46
CA LEU A 138 -5.84 -4.34 -11.48
C LEU A 138 -5.93 -3.22 -10.45
N LYS A 139 -5.08 -3.28 -9.43
CA LYS A 139 -5.03 -2.32 -8.32
C LYS A 139 -3.65 -1.73 -8.19
N LEU A 140 -3.58 -0.41 -8.07
CA LEU A 140 -2.36 0.36 -7.85
C LEU A 140 -2.46 1.04 -6.49
N ASP A 141 -1.46 0.82 -5.65
CA ASP A 141 -1.29 1.47 -4.35
C ASP A 141 0.05 2.19 -4.35
N PHE A 142 0.03 3.49 -4.09
CA PHE A 142 1.22 4.32 -3.97
C PHE A 142 1.25 4.95 -2.59
N ASN A 143 2.39 4.86 -1.89
CA ASN A 143 2.62 5.53 -0.61
C ASN A 143 4.02 6.12 -0.62
N ALA A 144 4.16 7.35 -0.17
CA ALA A 144 5.41 8.07 -0.07
C ALA A 144 5.52 8.81 1.27
N ASN A 145 6.75 8.95 1.73
CA ASN A 145 7.11 9.70 2.92
C ASN A 145 8.34 10.57 2.60
N ASN A 146 8.19 11.86 2.86
CA ASN A 146 9.18 12.91 2.65
C ASN A 146 9.55 13.53 3.99
N ASN A 147 10.82 13.46 4.37
CA ASN A 147 11.40 14.09 5.54
C ASN A 147 12.24 15.28 5.10
N ALA A 148 11.91 16.45 5.61
CA ALA A 148 12.62 17.70 5.35
C ALA A 148 12.91 18.45 6.65
N VAL A 149 13.86 19.38 6.58
CA VAL A 149 14.17 20.33 7.64
C VAL A 149 13.81 21.73 7.14
N ILE A 150 13.21 22.54 8.01
CA ILE A 150 12.93 23.94 7.73
C ILE A 150 14.15 24.76 8.13
N GLY A 151 14.71 25.49 7.16
CA GLY A 151 15.82 26.38 7.36
C GLY A 151 15.42 27.57 8.24
N GLU A 152 16.26 27.89 9.23
CA GLU A 152 16.09 29.07 10.07
C GLU A 152 17.44 29.73 10.40
N THR A 153 17.41 31.01 10.76
CA THR A 153 18.62 31.78 11.07
C THR A 153 19.27 31.36 12.40
N PRO A 154 20.60 31.49 12.54
CA PRO A 154 21.29 31.23 13.81
C PRO A 154 20.92 32.28 14.87
N GLY A 155 21.08 31.91 16.15
CA GLY A 155 20.89 32.83 17.28
C GLY A 155 19.47 32.87 17.85
N ILE A 156 19.12 33.98 18.50
CA ILE A 156 17.86 34.12 19.22
C ILE A 156 16.65 34.19 18.27
N VAL A 157 15.52 33.61 18.68
CA VAL A 157 14.23 33.80 18.00
C VAL A 157 13.30 34.51 18.95
N ASN A 158 13.31 35.84 18.92
CA ASN A 158 12.51 36.64 19.83
C ASN A 158 11.93 37.88 19.12
N PRO A 159 10.60 38.08 19.12
CA PRO A 159 9.94 39.23 18.51
C PRO A 159 10.43 40.60 19.01
N LYS A 160 11.05 40.67 20.20
CA LYS A 160 11.63 41.90 20.76
C LYS A 160 12.80 42.44 19.91
N TYR A 161 13.51 41.56 19.21
CA TYR A 161 14.62 41.93 18.33
C TYR A 161 14.17 41.89 16.86
N ARG A 162 13.52 42.99 16.43
CA ARG A 162 12.80 43.07 15.16
C ARG A 162 13.62 42.58 13.96
N ASP A 163 14.82 43.09 13.76
CA ASP A 163 15.64 42.78 12.58
C ASP A 163 15.98 41.28 12.51
N THR A 164 16.44 40.69 13.62
CA THR A 164 16.75 39.25 13.69
C THR A 164 15.51 38.38 13.53
N TYR A 165 14.36 38.85 14.01
CA TYR A 165 13.10 38.13 13.93
C TYR A 165 12.48 38.20 12.54
N GLU A 166 12.62 39.32 11.83
CA GLU A 166 12.22 39.46 10.42
C GLU A 166 13.07 38.56 9.53
N ALA A 167 14.40 38.54 9.72
CA ALA A 167 15.29 37.62 9.01
C ALA A 167 14.95 36.14 9.28
N TRP A 168 14.64 35.79 10.53
CA TRP A 168 14.17 34.44 10.89
C TRP A 168 12.87 34.08 10.17
N LYS A 169 11.87 34.99 10.17
CA LYS A 169 10.59 34.78 9.49
C LYS A 169 10.78 34.55 7.99
N ASP A 170 11.59 35.37 7.35
CA ASP A 170 11.83 35.27 5.91
C ASP A 170 12.51 33.95 5.53
N SER A 171 13.50 33.53 6.33
CA SER A 171 14.17 32.23 6.18
C SER A 171 13.18 31.06 6.32
N VAL A 172 12.36 31.07 7.37
CA VAL A 172 11.34 30.02 7.62
C VAL A 172 10.28 30.00 6.52
N LEU A 173 9.75 31.16 6.11
CA LEU A 173 8.75 31.25 5.05
C LEU A 173 9.29 30.80 3.70
N THR A 174 10.53 31.17 3.37
CA THR A 174 11.21 30.75 2.15
C THR A 174 11.42 29.24 2.14
N SER A 175 11.86 28.67 3.27
CA SER A 175 12.01 27.22 3.41
C SER A 175 10.66 26.50 3.28
N ILE A 176 9.58 27.01 3.90
CA ILE A 176 8.23 26.44 3.75
C ILE A 176 7.75 26.47 2.30
N ARG A 177 7.95 27.59 1.58
CA ARG A 177 7.59 27.72 0.16
C ARG A 177 8.32 26.71 -0.72
N ASN A 178 9.57 26.41 -0.38
CA ASN A 178 10.42 25.45 -1.09
C ASN A 178 10.25 24.01 -0.61
N TRP A 179 9.21 23.69 0.18
CA TRP A 179 8.97 22.36 0.75
C TRP A 179 10.02 21.86 1.75
N GLY A 180 10.77 22.79 2.35
CA GLY A 180 11.88 22.49 3.23
C GLY A 180 13.08 21.94 2.46
N GLU A 181 14.16 21.71 3.19
CA GLU A 181 15.33 21.02 2.66
C GLU A 181 15.19 19.52 2.93
N VAL A 182 14.97 18.73 1.88
CA VAL A 182 14.72 17.28 2.01
C VAL A 182 15.96 16.58 2.54
N THR A 183 15.79 15.83 3.63
CA THR A 183 16.83 15.00 4.26
C THR A 183 16.67 13.53 3.94
N GLY A 184 15.45 13.09 3.64
CA GLY A 184 15.16 11.71 3.28
C GLY A 184 13.82 11.59 2.59
N TYR A 185 13.72 10.68 1.64
CA TYR A 185 12.51 10.42 0.88
C TYR A 185 12.38 8.94 0.60
N ASN A 186 11.16 8.41 0.67
CA ASN A 186 10.87 7.10 0.15
C ASN A 186 9.47 6.95 -0.38
N HIS A 187 9.30 5.98 -1.27
CA HIS A 187 7.98 5.51 -1.66
C HIS A 187 7.94 4.02 -1.92
N THR A 188 6.73 3.50 -1.92
CA THR A 188 6.41 2.14 -2.31
C THR A 188 5.21 2.16 -3.26
N ILE A 189 5.38 1.49 -4.39
CA ILE A 189 4.35 1.23 -5.39
C ILE A 189 4.01 -0.25 -5.32
N ASN A 190 2.74 -0.58 -5.13
CA ASN A 190 2.24 -1.94 -5.22
C ASN A 190 1.22 -2.03 -6.35
N LEU A 191 1.54 -2.78 -7.39
CA LEU A 191 0.64 -3.11 -8.48
C LEU A 191 0.21 -4.56 -8.35
N THR A 192 -1.07 -4.77 -8.04
CA THR A 192 -1.66 -6.12 -7.94
C THR A 192 -2.50 -6.38 -9.18
N TYR A 193 -2.23 -7.49 -9.86
CA TYR A 193 -2.98 -7.98 -11.01
C TYR A 193 -3.45 -9.42 -10.79
N GLN A 194 -4.77 -9.59 -10.62
CA GLN A 194 -5.43 -10.90 -10.66
C GLN A 194 -5.63 -11.30 -12.12
N LEU A 195 -4.92 -12.34 -12.58
CA LEU A 195 -5.06 -12.78 -13.96
C LEU A 195 -6.49 -13.31 -14.18
N PRO A 196 -7.18 -12.87 -15.26
CA PRO A 196 -8.57 -13.24 -15.55
C PRO A 196 -8.66 -14.64 -16.20
N LEU A 197 -7.97 -15.63 -15.63
CA LEU A 197 -7.98 -17.02 -16.09
C LEU A 197 -9.34 -17.69 -15.91
N ASP A 198 -10.15 -17.16 -14.99
CA ASP A 198 -11.55 -17.54 -14.75
C ASP A 198 -12.48 -17.19 -15.92
N LYS A 199 -12.06 -16.26 -16.79
CA LYS A 199 -12.83 -15.87 -17.99
C LYS A 199 -12.66 -16.86 -19.14
N PHE A 200 -11.63 -17.70 -19.11
CA PHE A 200 -11.38 -18.68 -20.16
C PHE A 200 -11.88 -20.07 -19.74
N PRO A 201 -12.74 -20.73 -20.54
CA PRO A 201 -13.27 -22.06 -20.22
C PRO A 201 -12.20 -23.15 -20.03
N LEU A 202 -10.97 -22.96 -20.50
CA LEU A 202 -9.88 -23.93 -20.36
C LEU A 202 -9.09 -23.77 -19.04
N THR A 203 -9.08 -22.58 -18.44
CA THR A 203 -8.22 -22.22 -17.30
C THR A 203 -8.98 -21.76 -16.07
N ASP A 204 -10.31 -21.87 -16.05
CA ASP A 204 -11.18 -21.48 -14.93
C ASP A 204 -10.96 -22.24 -13.61
N TRP A 205 -10.13 -23.28 -13.64
CA TRP A 205 -9.66 -24.04 -12.49
C TRP A 205 -8.37 -23.48 -11.89
N ILE A 206 -7.78 -22.45 -12.51
CA ILE A 206 -6.55 -21.78 -12.09
C ILE A 206 -6.91 -20.37 -11.60
N THR A 207 -6.45 -20.02 -10.40
CA THR A 207 -6.43 -18.64 -9.90
C THR A 207 -4.99 -18.18 -9.84
N ALA A 208 -4.63 -17.09 -10.51
CA ALA A 208 -3.26 -16.58 -10.50
C ALA A 208 -3.23 -15.09 -10.15
N ASN A 209 -2.48 -14.74 -9.12
CA ASN A 209 -2.29 -13.38 -8.62
C ASN A 209 -0.84 -12.96 -8.80
N THR A 210 -0.62 -11.90 -9.56
CA THR A 210 0.70 -11.27 -9.70
C THR A 210 0.73 -9.97 -8.91
N THR A 211 1.76 -9.79 -8.09
CA THR A 211 2.04 -8.54 -7.38
C THR A 211 3.40 -8.04 -7.81
N TYR A 212 3.46 -6.78 -8.22
CA TYR A 212 4.69 -6.05 -8.50
C TYR A 212 4.84 -4.97 -7.42
N THR A 213 5.86 -5.10 -6.57
CA THR A 213 6.19 -4.11 -5.54
C THR A 213 7.49 -3.43 -5.93
N ALA A 214 7.47 -2.10 -6.03
CA ALA A 214 8.67 -1.31 -6.23
C ALA A 214 8.84 -0.34 -5.07
N GLY A 215 10.04 -0.31 -4.49
CA GLY A 215 10.40 0.62 -3.44
C GLY A 215 11.57 1.49 -3.88
N TYR A 216 11.56 2.75 -3.48
CA TYR A 216 12.66 3.68 -3.72
C TYR A 216 12.93 4.47 -2.45
N GLN A 217 14.21 4.72 -2.18
CA GLN A 217 14.69 5.51 -1.06
C GLN A 217 15.75 6.49 -1.59
N TRP A 218 15.73 7.71 -1.09
CA TRP A 218 16.76 8.72 -1.24
C TRP A 218 17.10 9.24 0.15
N ASP A 219 18.38 9.21 0.50
CA ASP A 219 18.89 9.71 1.78
C ASP A 219 19.98 10.75 1.53
N ARG A 220 19.84 11.93 2.13
CA ARG A 220 20.84 13.00 2.02
C ARG A 220 22.14 12.61 2.71
N ALA A 221 23.26 13.11 2.21
CA ALA A 221 24.50 13.17 3.00
C ALA A 221 24.33 14.05 4.27
N PRO A 222 25.13 13.83 5.33
CA PRO A 222 25.16 14.73 6.48
C PRO A 222 25.45 16.18 6.05
N PHE A 223 24.82 17.17 6.68
CA PHE A 223 24.98 18.59 6.36
C PHE A 223 26.43 19.11 6.37
N GLN A 224 27.36 18.43 7.04
CA GLN A 224 28.79 18.79 7.07
C GLN A 224 29.58 18.25 5.86
N GLN A 225 29.00 17.33 5.09
CA GLN A 225 29.65 16.59 4.02
C GLN A 225 28.74 16.52 2.78
N ASP A 226 28.14 17.65 2.41
CA ASP A 226 27.24 17.74 1.24
C ASP A 226 27.93 17.34 -0.08
N SER A 227 29.26 17.38 -0.16
CA SER A 227 30.03 16.95 -1.32
C SER A 227 30.06 15.43 -1.54
N LEU A 228 29.70 14.61 -0.54
CA LEU A 228 29.67 13.15 -0.67
C LEU A 228 28.51 12.65 -1.53
N GLY A 229 27.50 13.48 -1.79
CA GLY A 229 26.30 13.10 -2.52
C GLY A 229 25.33 12.24 -1.69
N ALA A 230 24.06 12.25 -2.09
CA ALA A 230 23.03 11.44 -1.49
C ALA A 230 23.22 9.94 -1.79
N THR A 231 22.51 9.08 -1.06
CA THR A 231 22.41 7.65 -1.37
C THR A 231 21.02 7.34 -1.87
N ILE A 232 20.92 6.69 -3.03
CA ILE A 232 19.64 6.22 -3.56
C ILE A 232 19.58 4.71 -3.56
N GLN A 233 18.39 4.17 -3.31
CA GLN A 233 18.15 2.73 -3.31
C GLN A 233 16.86 2.44 -4.08
N ASN A 234 16.87 1.33 -4.79
CA ASN A 234 15.72 0.79 -5.50
C ASN A 234 15.54 -0.67 -5.08
N SER A 235 14.29 -1.08 -4.92
CA SER A 235 13.91 -2.47 -4.72
C SER A 235 12.76 -2.85 -5.65
N GLN A 236 12.76 -4.10 -6.10
CA GLN A 236 11.73 -4.68 -6.94
C GLN A 236 11.41 -6.09 -6.45
N ASN A 237 10.13 -6.36 -6.19
CA ASN A 237 9.62 -7.69 -5.91
C ASN A 237 8.50 -8.04 -6.87
N ILE A 238 8.69 -9.10 -7.64
CA ILE A 238 7.67 -9.71 -8.50
C ILE A 238 7.25 -11.02 -7.85
N ALA A 239 6.01 -11.09 -7.37
CA ALA A 239 5.43 -12.27 -6.76
C ALA A 239 4.24 -12.78 -7.59
N LEU A 240 4.30 -14.03 -8.02
CA LEU A 240 3.22 -14.76 -8.68
C LEU A 240 2.73 -15.87 -7.75
N ASN A 241 1.46 -15.83 -7.39
CA ASN A 241 0.79 -16.82 -6.55
C ASN A 241 -0.33 -17.49 -7.36
N GLY A 242 -0.13 -18.75 -7.71
CA GLY A 242 -1.08 -19.61 -8.40
C GLY A 242 -1.75 -20.60 -7.45
N GLN A 243 -3.06 -20.78 -7.59
CA GLN A 243 -3.83 -21.84 -6.94
C GLN A 243 -4.56 -22.64 -8.03
N LEU A 244 -4.38 -23.96 -7.96
CA LEU A 244 -4.96 -24.93 -8.87
C LEU A 244 -6.07 -25.68 -8.15
N ASN A 245 -7.30 -25.58 -8.63
CA ASN A 245 -8.44 -26.34 -8.14
C ASN A 245 -8.74 -27.48 -9.10
N PHE A 246 -8.11 -28.64 -8.86
CA PHE A 246 -8.23 -29.80 -9.74
C PHE A 246 -9.63 -30.41 -9.72
N VAL A 247 -10.44 -30.18 -8.67
CA VAL A 247 -11.85 -30.60 -8.68
C VAL A 247 -12.61 -29.94 -9.83
N ASN A 248 -12.37 -28.65 -10.08
CA ASN A 248 -12.95 -27.95 -11.22
C ASN A 248 -12.40 -28.48 -12.55
N LEU A 249 -11.11 -28.81 -12.63
CA LEU A 249 -10.50 -29.44 -13.81
C LEU A 249 -11.14 -30.79 -14.13
N TYR A 250 -11.21 -31.69 -13.15
CA TYR A 250 -11.77 -33.04 -13.33
C TYR A 250 -13.24 -33.01 -13.72
N ASN A 251 -14.00 -32.05 -13.18
CA ASN A 251 -15.41 -31.87 -13.53
C ASN A 251 -15.65 -31.44 -14.99
N LYS A 252 -14.61 -31.04 -15.74
CA LYS A 252 -14.72 -30.77 -17.18
C LYS A 252 -14.87 -32.04 -18.02
N SER A 253 -14.29 -33.16 -17.58
CA SER A 253 -14.44 -34.44 -18.27
C SER A 253 -15.70 -35.16 -17.79
N LYS A 254 -16.59 -35.54 -18.72
CA LYS A 254 -17.82 -36.29 -18.41
C LYS A 254 -17.53 -37.61 -17.67
N TYR A 255 -16.38 -38.23 -17.94
CA TYR A 255 -15.95 -39.47 -17.30
C TYR A 255 -15.48 -39.23 -15.86
N LEU A 256 -14.56 -38.29 -15.66
CA LEU A 256 -14.02 -37.97 -14.33
C LEU A 256 -15.07 -37.33 -13.42
N LYS A 257 -15.97 -36.51 -13.96
CA LYS A 257 -17.12 -35.95 -13.25
C LYS A 257 -18.01 -37.06 -12.67
N LYS A 258 -18.36 -38.08 -13.47
CA LYS A 258 -19.15 -39.23 -12.99
C LYS A 258 -18.46 -39.97 -11.84
N ILE A 259 -17.13 -40.08 -11.87
CA ILE A 259 -16.37 -40.73 -10.80
C ILE A 259 -16.33 -39.85 -9.53
N ASN A 260 -16.11 -38.54 -9.69
CA ASN A 260 -16.12 -37.56 -8.60
C ASN A 260 -17.51 -37.49 -7.92
N ASP A 261 -18.58 -37.51 -8.70
CA ASP A 261 -19.97 -37.50 -8.23
C ASP A 261 -20.36 -38.83 -7.54
N LYS A 262 -19.89 -39.97 -8.06
CA LYS A 262 -20.04 -41.30 -7.40
C LYS A 262 -19.35 -41.35 -6.03
N GLY A 263 -18.23 -40.64 -5.86
CA GLY A 263 -17.52 -40.53 -4.58
C GLY A 263 -18.27 -39.69 -3.54
N ARG A 264 -18.98 -38.64 -3.98
CA ARG A 264 -19.83 -37.80 -3.11
C ARG A 264 -21.10 -38.51 -2.62
N GLY A 265 -21.64 -39.45 -3.41
CA GLY A 265 -22.86 -40.18 -3.10
C GLY A 265 -22.77 -41.25 -2.00
N ARG A 266 -21.60 -41.49 -1.39
CA ARG A 266 -21.42 -42.52 -0.35
C ARG A 266 -21.34 -42.01 1.09
N GLY A 267 -21.37 -40.70 1.30
CA GLY A 267 -21.32 -40.08 2.63
C GLY A 267 -22.49 -39.16 2.87
N GLY A 268 -23.69 -39.70 3.13
CA GLY A 268 -24.82 -38.85 3.49
C GLY A 268 -26.22 -39.41 3.28
N SER A 269 -26.48 -40.66 3.67
CA SER A 269 -27.85 -41.06 4.02
C SER A 269 -27.80 -42.02 5.21
N ARG A 270 -27.43 -41.49 6.38
CA ARG A 270 -28.03 -41.98 7.61
C ARG A 270 -29.35 -41.22 7.76
N GLY A 271 -30.39 -41.80 7.15
CA GLY A 271 -31.75 -41.34 7.34
C GLY A 271 -32.05 -41.23 8.83
N ARG A 272 -32.45 -40.03 9.25
CA ARG A 272 -33.18 -39.85 10.50
C ARG A 272 -34.53 -40.52 10.30
N THR A 273 -34.68 -41.74 10.81
CA THR A 273 -35.98 -42.40 10.93
C THR A 273 -36.80 -41.63 11.97
N SER A 274 -37.58 -40.67 11.50
CA SER A 274 -38.70 -40.11 12.26
C SER A 274 -39.80 -41.15 12.29
N ARG A 275 -40.05 -41.73 13.47
CA ARG A 275 -41.22 -42.58 13.72
C ARG A 275 -42.47 -41.73 13.57
N THR A 276 -43.30 -42.03 12.58
CA THR A 276 -44.74 -41.77 12.69
C THR A 276 -45.49 -42.91 12.03
N SER A 277 -46.32 -43.54 12.85
CA SER A 277 -47.24 -44.62 12.57
C SER A 277 -48.29 -44.23 11.53
N SER A 278 -48.53 -45.11 10.55
CA SER A 278 -49.87 -45.29 9.97
C SER A 278 -49.95 -46.60 9.20
N ARG A 279 -50.97 -47.39 9.54
CA ARG A 279 -51.43 -48.64 8.92
C ARG A 279 -51.83 -48.45 7.45
N GLY A 280 -51.66 -49.50 6.64
CA GLY A 280 -52.36 -49.68 5.37
C GLY A 280 -51.66 -50.69 4.45
N GLN A 281 -52.27 -51.86 4.28
CA GLN A 281 -51.88 -52.93 3.34
C GLN A 281 -51.88 -52.45 1.89
N THR A 282 -51.04 -53.03 1.02
CA THR A 282 -51.42 -53.91 -0.12
C THR A 282 -50.14 -54.42 -0.82
N GLU A 283 -50.06 -55.72 -1.06
CA GLU A 283 -49.04 -56.37 -1.91
C GLU A 283 -49.38 -56.19 -3.40
N GLN A 284 -48.37 -55.93 -4.25
CA GLN A 284 -48.20 -56.63 -5.52
C GLN A 284 -46.85 -56.29 -6.21
N ALA A 285 -46.05 -57.36 -6.36
CA ALA A 285 -45.35 -57.80 -7.56
C ALA A 285 -44.45 -56.82 -8.36
N ASP A 286 -43.15 -57.09 -8.23
CA ASP A 286 -42.29 -57.61 -9.31
C ASP A 286 -41.99 -56.70 -10.52
N LYS A 287 -40.73 -56.22 -10.63
CA LYS A 287 -39.80 -56.67 -11.68
C LYS A 287 -38.49 -55.87 -11.77
N LYS A 288 -37.43 -56.65 -11.99
CA LYS A 288 -36.12 -56.35 -12.59
C LYS A 288 -35.01 -55.87 -11.66
N ASP A 289 -34.38 -56.88 -11.04
CA ASP A 289 -32.95 -57.06 -11.22
C ASP A 289 -32.57 -56.88 -12.70
N GLU A 290 -31.74 -55.88 -12.98
CA GLU A 290 -30.71 -56.00 -14.00
C GLU A 290 -29.38 -55.73 -13.30
N ASP A 291 -28.74 -56.85 -12.95
CA ASP A 291 -27.31 -56.99 -12.80
C ASP A 291 -26.57 -56.13 -13.84
N LYS A 292 -25.85 -55.12 -13.36
CA LYS A 292 -24.67 -54.61 -14.07
C LYS A 292 -23.46 -54.93 -13.24
N GLU A 293 -22.96 -56.14 -13.48
CA GLU A 293 -21.57 -56.56 -13.41
C GLU A 293 -20.71 -55.73 -12.44
N LYS A 294 -20.78 -56.13 -11.17
CA LYS A 294 -19.59 -56.10 -10.31
C LYS A 294 -18.54 -57.01 -10.95
N GLY A 295 -17.69 -56.48 -11.82
CA GLY A 295 -16.84 -57.40 -12.58
C GLY A 295 -15.73 -56.83 -13.44
N LYS A 296 -15.42 -55.54 -13.38
CA LYS A 296 -14.09 -55.07 -13.82
C LYS A 296 -13.62 -54.06 -12.79
N VAL A 297 -12.63 -54.44 -12.00
CA VAL A 297 -11.72 -53.45 -11.42
C VAL A 297 -11.06 -52.82 -12.63
N ASP A 298 -11.70 -51.79 -13.16
CA ASP A 298 -11.19 -51.05 -14.28
C ASP A 298 -9.95 -50.36 -13.71
N VAL A 299 -8.77 -50.92 -14.00
CA VAL A 299 -7.48 -50.41 -13.52
C VAL A 299 -7.39 -48.92 -13.87
N LEU A 300 -8.03 -48.51 -14.98
CA LEU A 300 -8.29 -47.13 -15.37
C LEU A 300 -9.13 -46.32 -14.37
N GLU A 301 -10.23 -46.84 -13.84
CA GLU A 301 -11.03 -46.17 -12.80
C GLU A 301 -10.25 -46.05 -11.48
N GLY A 302 -9.46 -47.07 -11.12
CA GLY A 302 -8.57 -47.04 -9.96
C GLY A 302 -7.48 -45.97 -10.08
N LEU A 303 -6.78 -45.93 -11.22
CA LEU A 303 -5.78 -44.91 -11.54
C LEU A 303 -6.37 -43.51 -11.63
N ALA A 304 -7.56 -43.36 -12.23
CA ALA A 304 -8.27 -42.09 -12.30
C ALA A 304 -8.61 -41.57 -10.90
N ARG A 305 -9.07 -42.43 -9.99
CA ARG A 305 -9.34 -42.07 -8.58
C ARG A 305 -8.06 -41.68 -7.83
N LEU A 306 -6.95 -42.36 -8.11
CA LEU A 306 -5.65 -42.04 -7.54
C LEU A 306 -5.20 -40.63 -7.97
N ILE A 307 -5.29 -40.30 -9.26
CA ILE A 307 -5.01 -38.96 -9.76
C ILE A 307 -5.97 -37.92 -9.16
N MET A 308 -7.27 -38.22 -9.10
CA MET A 308 -8.29 -37.33 -8.53
C MET A 308 -8.18 -37.10 -7.02
N THR A 309 -7.29 -37.82 -6.33
CA THR A 309 -6.98 -37.56 -4.92
C THR A 309 -6.29 -36.22 -4.73
N ILE A 310 -5.54 -35.76 -5.74
CA ILE A 310 -4.95 -34.42 -5.76
C ILE A 310 -6.07 -33.42 -6.05
N ARG A 311 -6.58 -32.76 -5.00
CA ARG A 311 -7.71 -31.83 -5.14
C ARG A 311 -7.28 -30.40 -5.41
N ASN A 312 -6.20 -29.98 -4.77
CA ASN A 312 -5.69 -28.62 -4.83
C ASN A 312 -4.18 -28.64 -5.00
N GLY A 313 -3.65 -27.64 -5.69
CA GLY A 313 -2.22 -27.33 -5.75
C GLY A 313 -1.99 -25.85 -5.59
N THR A 314 -0.83 -25.46 -5.08
CA THR A 314 -0.41 -24.07 -4.98
C THR A 314 0.99 -23.93 -5.58
N PHE A 315 1.22 -22.86 -6.32
CA PHE A 315 2.52 -22.51 -6.87
C PHE A 315 2.82 -21.07 -6.52
N THR A 316 4.02 -20.81 -5.99
CA THR A 316 4.45 -19.47 -5.60
C THR A 316 5.82 -19.21 -6.22
N TYR A 317 5.94 -18.12 -6.95
CA TYR A 317 7.21 -17.63 -7.48
C TYR A 317 7.40 -16.21 -6.97
N SER A 318 8.55 -15.91 -6.38
CA SER A 318 8.90 -14.56 -5.94
C SER A 318 10.33 -14.27 -6.33
N GLN A 319 10.53 -13.15 -7.01
CA GLN A 319 11.83 -12.63 -7.37
C GLN A 319 11.98 -11.27 -6.74
N ASN A 320 12.91 -11.16 -5.79
CA ASN A 320 13.27 -9.91 -5.14
C ASN A 320 14.67 -9.49 -5.59
N SER A 321 14.82 -8.21 -5.87
CA SER A 321 16.06 -7.64 -6.33
C SER A 321 16.16 -6.19 -5.85
N GLY A 322 17.36 -5.64 -5.74
CA GLY A 322 17.55 -4.25 -5.37
C GLY A 322 18.93 -3.71 -5.76
N ILE A 323 19.04 -2.39 -5.85
CA ILE A 323 20.27 -1.66 -6.19
C ILE A 323 20.43 -0.52 -5.18
N LEU A 324 21.65 -0.30 -4.71
CA LEU A 324 22.04 0.85 -3.90
C LEU A 324 23.16 1.61 -4.62
N LEU A 325 22.99 2.92 -4.76
CA LEU A 325 23.96 3.82 -5.38
C LEU A 325 24.29 4.96 -4.40
N PRO A 326 25.48 4.95 -3.78
CA PRO A 326 25.96 6.08 -2.99
C PRO A 326 26.59 7.13 -3.91
N GLY A 327 26.68 8.38 -3.45
CA GLY A 327 27.33 9.45 -4.22
C GLY A 327 26.45 10.08 -5.30
N TYR A 328 25.13 9.96 -5.17
CA TYR A 328 24.16 10.58 -6.06
C TYR A 328 24.16 12.10 -5.87
N GLY A 329 24.63 12.85 -6.87
CA GLY A 329 24.87 14.29 -6.76
C GLY A 329 23.64 15.19 -6.81
N GLU A 330 22.44 14.65 -7.04
CA GLU A 330 21.23 15.45 -7.19
C GLU A 330 20.39 15.46 -5.90
N ALA A 331 19.84 16.63 -5.60
CA ALA A 331 18.83 16.78 -4.56
C ALA A 331 17.51 16.14 -4.99
N THR A 332 16.68 15.75 -4.02
CA THR A 332 15.35 15.23 -4.29
C THR A 332 14.28 16.28 -3.99
N ASN A 333 13.21 16.26 -4.77
CA ASN A 333 12.00 17.03 -4.53
C ASN A 333 11.03 16.24 -3.63
N ALA A 334 9.89 16.86 -3.32
CA ALA A 334 8.87 16.22 -2.49
C ALA A 334 8.33 14.90 -3.08
N PHE A 335 8.58 14.61 -4.38
CA PHE A 335 8.14 13.44 -5.14
C PHE A 335 9.25 12.40 -5.41
N GLY A 336 10.43 12.56 -4.81
CA GLY A 336 11.49 11.57 -4.92
C GLY A 336 12.34 11.63 -6.19
N MET A 337 12.19 12.67 -7.00
CA MET A 337 13.00 12.89 -8.19
C MET A 337 13.79 14.20 -8.04
N SER A 338 14.78 14.41 -8.90
CA SER A 338 15.41 15.71 -9.02
C SER A 338 14.35 16.81 -9.30
N PRO A 339 14.60 18.08 -8.95
CA PRO A 339 13.64 19.17 -9.17
C PRO A 339 13.16 19.31 -10.63
N ASN A 340 13.95 18.83 -11.60
CA ASN A 340 13.61 18.79 -13.02
C ASN A 340 12.96 17.46 -13.48
N PHE A 341 12.71 16.51 -12.57
CA PHE A 341 12.13 15.18 -12.82
C PHE A 341 12.92 14.30 -13.81
N VAL A 342 14.22 14.55 -13.99
CA VAL A 342 15.07 13.80 -14.94
C VAL A 342 15.81 12.66 -14.26
N ALA A 343 16.36 12.90 -13.06
CA ALA A 343 17.20 11.95 -12.34
C ALA A 343 16.51 11.47 -11.05
N PRO A 344 16.76 10.23 -10.58
CA PRO A 344 17.58 9.17 -11.19
C PRO A 344 16.90 8.48 -12.40
N GLY A 345 15.70 8.94 -12.78
CA GLY A 345 14.91 8.44 -13.91
C GLY A 345 13.71 7.63 -13.43
N LEU A 346 12.61 7.70 -14.17
CA LEU A 346 11.36 7.02 -13.80
C LEU A 346 11.55 5.50 -13.65
N GLY A 347 12.35 4.88 -14.52
CA GLY A 347 12.68 3.45 -14.39
C GLY A 347 13.26 3.12 -13.01
N PHE A 348 14.28 3.85 -12.58
CA PHE A 348 14.92 3.63 -11.28
C PHE A 348 13.98 3.93 -10.10
N VAL A 349 13.10 4.92 -10.20
CA VAL A 349 12.09 5.23 -9.18
C VAL A 349 11.00 4.15 -9.12
N LEU A 350 10.71 3.49 -10.25
CA LEU A 350 9.69 2.46 -10.40
C LEU A 350 10.18 1.03 -10.16
N GLY A 351 11.43 0.81 -9.71
CA GLY A 351 11.92 -0.55 -9.48
C GLY A 351 12.65 -1.17 -10.66
N GLN A 352 12.81 -0.48 -11.79
CA GLN A 352 13.54 -1.02 -12.94
C GLN A 352 15.00 -1.27 -12.55
N GLN A 353 15.47 -2.47 -12.89
CA GLN A 353 16.84 -2.87 -12.68
C GLN A 353 17.42 -3.24 -14.04
N ASN A 354 18.51 -2.57 -14.41
CA ASN A 354 19.28 -2.96 -15.57
C ASN A 354 19.89 -4.34 -15.28
N HIS A 355 19.27 -5.39 -15.83
CA HIS A 355 19.81 -6.75 -15.79
C HIS A 355 20.82 -7.00 -16.93
N ASN A 356 21.25 -5.96 -17.65
CA ASN A 356 22.26 -6.09 -18.69
C ASN A 356 23.64 -6.21 -18.07
N LEU A 357 24.36 -7.27 -18.44
CA LEU A 357 25.79 -7.44 -18.17
C LEU A 357 26.68 -6.33 -18.79
N SER A 358 26.12 -5.34 -19.50
CA SER A 358 26.86 -4.25 -20.14
C SER A 358 26.58 -2.84 -19.61
N GLY A 359 25.84 -2.69 -18.50
CA GLY A 359 25.46 -1.37 -17.93
C GLY A 359 24.10 -0.86 -18.40
#